data_AF-A0A6A4SY09-F1
#
_entry.id   AF-A0A6A4SY09-F1
#
_cell.length_a   1.000
_cell.length_b   1.000
_cell.length_c   1.000
_cell.angle_alpha   90.00
_cell.angle_beta   90.00
_cell.angle_gamma   90.00
#
_symmetry.space_group_name_H-M   'P 1'
#
loop_
_entity.id
_entity.type
_entity.pdbx_description
1 polymer ?
#
loop_
_entity_poly.entity_id
_entity_poly.type
_entity_poly.pdbx_seq_one_letter_code
_entity_poly.pdbx_strand_id
1 'polypeptide(L)'
;MYERKDLLPPLTSSSSPQRRGIEMADRRRRPSPLFTFILCFSLWFTPGQTVDSFFGMFLQQCIEECPAKYFTSTYGVPCTDSCDKRGSDYYWCHSSSGWDYCSPGVNIDYFGSTCRNDHPCGNYGEKSKMCYLDRGGWSRCSQVEPKAMIQNTINLQECKTHCKYYDSGDYFWCNTYDNWDYCSPLPDITYRDVKCRAGHKCGTYGEAYSWCYTSFNDDWDYCGVIHPGECAYSQSFRRKRQPDFPNVICTTEGDNNNRRVTTFTEEGQSSIMANINNRMRNEALNLINQWDNQRLSEQARSNLISSDHLRIDNQGLINRNNQRCYNLQIQINKARGSSESTTVSQVICPLDTPADYIRTAFRRSLERQARVIVEVNDGPSTSPNNNNNNRKCCKRRKI
;
A
#
# COMPACT_ATOMS: atom_id res chain seq x y z
N MET A 1 34.17 -21.14 -31.44
CA MET A 1 33.62 -21.62 -32.73
C MET A 1 32.16 -21.95 -32.47
N TYR A 2 31.14 -21.20 -32.88
CA TYR A 2 30.85 -20.23 -33.95
C TYR A 2 30.24 -18.97 -33.27
N GLU A 3 30.64 -17.68 -33.44
CA GLU A 3 30.54 -16.74 -34.58
C GLU A 3 29.20 -16.82 -35.37
N ARG A 4 28.44 -15.77 -35.67
CA ARG A 4 28.52 -14.29 -35.66
C ARG A 4 27.05 -13.83 -35.99
N LYS A 5 26.44 -12.73 -35.53
CA LYS A 5 26.58 -11.36 -36.06
C LYS A 5 25.61 -10.39 -35.35
N ASP A 6 26.22 -9.29 -34.95
CA ASP A 6 25.78 -7.91 -34.73
C ASP A 6 24.55 -7.42 -35.50
N LEU A 7 23.80 -6.52 -34.85
CA LEU A 7 23.23 -5.29 -35.45
C LEU A 7 22.94 -4.25 -34.34
N LEU A 8 23.91 -3.37 -34.10
CA LEU A 8 23.72 -1.96 -33.71
C LEU A 8 23.78 -1.14 -35.02
N PRO A 9 23.13 0.04 -35.17
CA PRO A 9 23.68 1.32 -34.63
C PRO A 9 22.61 2.44 -34.45
N PRO A 10 22.93 3.75 -34.30
CA PRO A 10 24.09 4.41 -33.66
C PRO A 10 23.70 5.49 -32.62
N LEU A 11 24.68 5.88 -31.80
CA LEU A 11 24.78 7.21 -31.18
C LEU A 11 25.57 8.15 -32.11
N THR A 12 25.05 9.36 -32.36
CA THR A 12 25.88 10.56 -32.63
C THR A 12 25.19 11.84 -32.14
N SER A 13 26.06 12.78 -31.77
CA SER A 13 25.90 14.00 -30.97
C SER A 13 25.25 15.22 -31.63
N SER A 14 24.75 16.09 -30.74
CA SER A 14 24.72 17.57 -30.80
C SER A 14 23.95 18.29 -31.92
N SER A 15 22.85 18.94 -31.56
CA SER A 15 22.58 20.36 -31.84
C SER A 15 21.30 20.81 -31.10
N SER A 16 21.36 21.95 -30.41
CA SER A 16 20.14 22.70 -30.03
C SER A 16 19.41 23.14 -31.30
N PRO A 17 18.07 23.28 -31.26
CA PRO A 17 17.53 24.63 -31.14
C PRO A 17 16.18 24.77 -30.40
N GLN A 18 16.05 25.93 -29.74
CA GLN A 18 14.87 26.81 -29.67
C GLN A 18 13.49 26.28 -29.24
N ARG A 19 13.08 26.81 -28.08
CA ARG A 19 11.73 27.27 -27.70
C ARG A 19 10.68 27.25 -28.81
N ARG A 20 9.59 26.53 -28.57
CA ARG A 20 8.23 26.98 -28.94
C ARG A 20 7.30 26.70 -27.78
N GLY A 21 6.78 27.78 -27.19
CA GLY A 21 5.64 27.72 -26.29
C GLY A 21 4.40 27.28 -27.07
N ILE A 22 3.58 26.45 -26.44
CA ILE A 22 2.21 26.23 -26.87
C ILE A 22 1.34 26.96 -25.86
N GLU A 23 0.91 28.14 -26.28
CA GLU A 23 -0.13 28.96 -25.67
C GLU A 23 -1.48 28.28 -25.96
N MET A 24 -2.25 27.91 -24.93
CA MET A 24 -3.66 27.58 -25.11
C MET A 24 -4.52 28.75 -24.66
N ALA A 25 -5.21 29.30 -25.67
CA ALA A 25 -6.00 30.51 -25.60
C ALA A 25 -7.29 30.33 -24.79
N ASP A 26 -7.57 31.33 -23.95
CA ASP A 26 -8.87 31.64 -23.38
C ASP A 26 -9.88 31.91 -24.51
N ARG A 27 -11.02 31.22 -24.49
CA ARG A 27 -12.18 31.62 -25.29
C ARG A 27 -13.49 31.35 -24.56
N ARG A 28 -13.91 32.33 -23.77
CA ARG A 28 -15.34 32.56 -23.47
C ARG A 28 -16.11 32.78 -24.78
N ARG A 29 -17.06 31.91 -25.11
CA ARG A 29 -18.22 32.25 -25.97
C ARG A 29 -19.49 31.53 -25.49
N ARG A 30 -20.55 32.32 -25.32
CA ARG A 30 -21.94 31.88 -25.07
C ARG A 30 -22.49 31.12 -26.29
N PRO A 31 -23.40 30.15 -26.12
CA PRO A 31 -24.05 29.49 -27.26
C PRO A 31 -25.35 30.20 -27.67
N SER A 32 -25.58 30.30 -28.98
CA SER A 32 -26.89 30.49 -29.61
C SER A 32 -27.43 29.12 -30.09
N PRO A 33 -28.76 28.96 -30.21
CA PRO A 33 -29.42 27.66 -30.15
C PRO A 33 -29.47 26.97 -31.52
N LEU A 34 -29.21 25.67 -31.55
CA LEU A 34 -29.51 24.82 -32.70
C LEU A 34 -30.71 23.93 -32.36
N PHE A 35 -31.74 24.06 -33.19
CA PHE A 35 -32.96 23.26 -33.23
C PHE A 35 -32.64 21.76 -33.23
N THR A 36 -33.16 21.02 -32.26
CA THR A 36 -33.14 19.55 -32.24
C THR A 36 -34.53 19.05 -32.60
N PHE A 37 -34.62 18.25 -33.66
CA PHE A 37 -35.83 17.50 -34.02
C PHE A 37 -36.11 16.44 -32.95
N ILE A 38 -37.29 16.49 -32.33
CA ILE A 38 -37.79 15.46 -31.43
C ILE A 38 -38.53 14.43 -32.27
N LEU A 39 -37.97 13.23 -32.39
CA LEU A 39 -38.70 12.05 -32.85
C LEU A 39 -39.51 11.51 -31.67
N CYS A 40 -40.83 11.76 -31.67
CA CYS A 40 -41.75 11.16 -30.73
C CYS A 40 -41.95 9.66 -31.05
N PHE A 41 -41.23 8.78 -30.36
CA PHE A 41 -41.66 7.39 -30.21
C PHE A 41 -42.62 7.31 -29.02
N SER A 42 -43.90 7.09 -29.30
CA SER A 42 -44.95 6.84 -28.33
C SER A 42 -44.82 5.42 -27.76
N LEU A 43 -43.99 5.26 -26.73
CA LEU A 43 -44.03 4.07 -25.88
C LEU A 43 -45.10 4.22 -24.82
N TRP A 44 -46.05 3.30 -24.84
CA TRP A 44 -47.14 3.18 -23.87
C TRP A 44 -46.55 2.81 -22.51
N PHE A 45 -46.61 3.74 -21.55
CA PHE A 45 -46.29 3.45 -20.15
C PHE A 45 -47.49 2.78 -19.50
N THR A 46 -47.31 1.54 -19.04
CA THR A 46 -48.13 1.00 -17.96
C THR A 46 -47.67 1.65 -16.65
N PRO A 47 -48.59 2.08 -15.77
CA PRO A 47 -48.21 2.75 -14.53
C PRO A 47 -47.72 1.70 -13.53
N GLY A 48 -46.42 1.72 -13.19
CA GLY A 48 -45.89 0.86 -12.13
C GLY A 48 -44.43 0.43 -12.19
N GLN A 49 -43.57 1.02 -13.03
CA GLN A 49 -42.13 0.73 -12.98
C GLN A 49 -41.32 2.03 -12.92
N THR A 50 -40.60 2.22 -11.82
CA THR A 50 -39.63 3.32 -11.67
C THR A 50 -38.43 3.07 -12.57
N VAL A 51 -37.81 4.15 -13.04
CA VAL A 51 -36.58 4.18 -13.84
C VAL A 51 -35.36 3.78 -13.01
N ASP A 52 -35.38 2.61 -12.37
CA ASP A 52 -34.26 2.06 -11.61
C ASP A 52 -33.59 0.85 -12.29
N SER A 53 -34.09 0.40 -13.45
CA SER A 53 -33.57 -0.82 -14.11
C SER A 53 -32.54 -0.61 -15.23
N PHE A 54 -32.09 0.62 -15.51
CA PHE A 54 -31.08 0.85 -16.58
C PHE A 54 -29.83 1.64 -16.16
N PHE A 55 -29.78 2.19 -14.94
CA PHE A 55 -28.62 2.93 -14.40
C PHE A 55 -27.96 2.21 -13.20
N GLY A 56 -28.15 0.90 -13.08
CA GLY A 56 -27.65 0.07 -11.97
C GLY A 56 -26.26 -0.54 -12.14
N MET A 57 -25.45 -0.14 -13.12
CA MET A 57 -24.13 -0.80 -13.40
C MET A 57 -22.88 -0.03 -12.96
N PHE A 58 -22.99 1.14 -12.32
CA PHE A 58 -21.81 1.89 -11.83
C PHE A 58 -21.97 2.40 -10.39
N LEU A 59 -22.51 1.55 -9.51
CA LEU A 59 -22.25 1.67 -8.08
C LEU A 59 -21.25 0.59 -7.69
N GLN A 60 -20.02 1.02 -7.43
CA GLN A 60 -18.97 0.22 -6.78
C GLN A 60 -19.58 -0.47 -5.55
N GLN A 61 -19.94 -1.74 -5.71
CA GLN A 61 -20.29 -2.62 -4.61
C GLN A 61 -19.10 -2.64 -3.66
N CYS A 62 -19.35 -2.36 -2.39
CA CYS A 62 -18.36 -2.57 -1.36
C CYS A 62 -18.06 -4.07 -1.35
N ILE A 63 -16.89 -4.49 -1.82
CA ILE A 63 -16.43 -5.86 -1.63
C ILE A 63 -16.35 -6.03 -0.11
N GLU A 64 -17.08 -7.01 0.44
CA GLU A 64 -17.16 -7.28 1.89
C GLU A 64 -15.83 -7.79 2.48
N GLU A 65 -14.73 -7.69 1.75
CA GLU A 65 -13.40 -8.12 2.16
C GLU A 65 -12.44 -6.93 2.04
N CYS A 66 -11.80 -6.60 3.15
CA CYS A 66 -10.74 -5.60 3.16
C CYS A 66 -9.66 -6.02 2.15
N PRO A 67 -9.12 -5.08 1.34
CA PRO A 67 -8.13 -5.41 0.35
C PRO A 67 -6.94 -6.10 1.03
N ALA A 68 -6.58 -7.28 0.54
CA ALA A 68 -5.56 -8.12 1.16
C ALA A 68 -4.45 -8.48 0.16
N LYS A 69 -3.24 -8.66 0.67
CA LYS A 69 -2.09 -9.20 -0.06
C LYS A 69 -1.98 -10.69 0.26
N TYR A 70 -2.06 -11.50 -0.78
CA TYR A 70 -1.97 -12.95 -0.70
C TYR A 70 -0.53 -13.40 -0.97
N PHE A 71 -0.15 -14.48 -0.29
CA PHE A 71 1.13 -15.14 -0.48
C PHE A 71 0.86 -16.59 -0.87
N THR A 72 1.84 -17.21 -1.52
CA THR A 72 1.75 -18.61 -1.87
C THR A 72 2.01 -19.51 -0.67
N SER A 73 1.42 -20.70 -0.65
CA SER A 73 1.44 -21.63 0.49
C SER A 73 2.74 -22.40 0.58
N THR A 74 3.32 -22.75 -0.57
CA THR A 74 4.54 -23.58 -0.64
C THR A 74 5.78 -22.70 -0.49
N TYR A 75 5.87 -21.64 -1.28
CA TYR A 75 7.08 -20.80 -1.33
C TYR A 75 7.03 -19.58 -0.42
N GLY A 76 5.84 -19.20 0.08
CA GLY A 76 5.68 -17.99 0.90
C GLY A 76 5.98 -16.70 0.14
N VAL A 77 5.92 -16.73 -1.19
CA VAL A 77 6.19 -15.55 -2.04
C VAL A 77 4.90 -14.79 -2.33
N PRO A 78 4.93 -13.47 -2.56
CA PRO A 78 3.73 -12.71 -2.92
C PRO A 78 3.05 -13.22 -4.19
N CYS A 79 1.73 -13.31 -4.16
CA CYS A 79 0.93 -13.50 -5.37
C CYS A 79 1.05 -12.26 -6.28
N THR A 80 1.16 -12.49 -7.59
CA THR A 80 1.12 -11.45 -8.62
C THR A 80 -0.29 -11.19 -9.13
N ASP A 81 -1.23 -12.10 -8.85
CA ASP A 81 -2.65 -11.97 -9.17
C ASP A 81 -3.52 -12.33 -7.95
N SER A 82 -4.84 -12.38 -8.14
CA SER A 82 -5.80 -12.67 -7.07
C SER A 82 -5.71 -14.11 -6.58
N CYS A 83 -6.01 -14.32 -5.30
CA CYS A 83 -6.11 -15.66 -4.73
C CYS A 83 -7.51 -16.23 -4.97
N ASP A 84 -7.68 -17.02 -6.03
CA ASP A 84 -8.99 -17.42 -6.56
C ASP A 84 -9.04 -18.90 -6.95
N LYS A 85 -10.27 -19.44 -7.03
CA LYS A 85 -10.52 -20.82 -7.41
C LYS A 85 -10.28 -21.13 -8.89
N ARG A 86 -10.58 -20.19 -9.79
CA ARG A 86 -10.46 -20.37 -11.26
C ARG A 86 -11.06 -21.70 -11.75
N GLY A 87 -12.24 -22.07 -11.23
CA GLY A 87 -12.92 -23.33 -11.57
C GLY A 87 -12.43 -24.58 -10.83
N SER A 88 -11.46 -24.44 -9.93
CA SER A 88 -10.98 -25.51 -9.03
C SER A 88 -11.73 -25.50 -7.69
N ASP A 89 -11.55 -26.54 -6.87
CA ASP A 89 -12.06 -26.61 -5.50
C ASP A 89 -11.12 -25.91 -4.48
N TYR A 90 -9.90 -25.59 -4.87
CA TYR A 90 -8.89 -24.88 -4.10
C TYR A 90 -8.57 -23.48 -4.64
N TYR A 91 -7.97 -22.64 -3.80
CA TYR A 91 -7.48 -21.31 -4.13
C TYR A 91 -5.99 -21.34 -4.47
N TRP A 92 -5.63 -20.58 -5.50
CA TRP A 92 -4.28 -20.51 -6.04
C TRP A 92 -4.02 -19.14 -6.67
N CYS A 93 -2.76 -18.84 -6.94
CA CYS A 93 -2.34 -17.60 -7.56
C CYS A 93 -1.04 -17.82 -8.35
N HIS A 94 -0.74 -16.90 -9.24
CA HIS A 94 0.55 -16.80 -9.90
C HIS A 94 1.54 -16.04 -9.02
N SER A 95 2.83 -16.34 -9.17
CA SER A 95 3.91 -15.68 -8.44
C SER A 95 5.19 -15.64 -9.27
N SER A 96 6.25 -15.04 -8.73
CA SER A 96 7.59 -15.13 -9.32
C SER A 96 8.13 -16.57 -9.38
N SER A 97 7.55 -17.49 -8.60
CA SER A 97 7.90 -18.91 -8.57
C SER A 97 6.93 -19.78 -9.41
N GLY A 98 6.06 -19.15 -10.20
CA GLY A 98 4.99 -19.80 -10.97
C GLY A 98 3.70 -19.95 -10.16
N TRP A 99 2.85 -20.88 -10.60
CA TRP A 99 1.57 -21.20 -9.95
C TRP A 99 1.78 -21.90 -8.61
N ASP A 100 1.08 -21.44 -7.57
CA ASP A 100 1.09 -22.06 -6.26
C ASP A 100 -0.23 -21.77 -5.52
N TYR A 101 -0.51 -22.55 -4.48
CA TYR A 101 -1.73 -22.42 -3.67
C TYR A 101 -1.70 -21.16 -2.82
N CYS A 102 -2.85 -20.62 -2.46
CA CYS A 102 -2.94 -19.49 -1.54
C CYS A 102 -4.20 -19.60 -0.68
N SER A 103 -4.20 -18.92 0.46
CA SER A 103 -5.35 -18.80 1.35
C SER A 103 -6.19 -17.57 0.98
N PRO A 104 -7.52 -17.69 0.88
CA PRO A 104 -8.40 -16.56 0.57
C PRO A 104 -8.61 -15.62 1.75
N GLY A 105 -8.16 -15.99 2.96
CA GLY A 105 -8.34 -15.19 4.15
C GLY A 105 -7.37 -15.56 5.26
N VAL A 106 -7.28 -14.68 6.26
CA VAL A 106 -6.47 -14.91 7.46
C VAL A 106 -6.96 -16.15 8.18
N ASN A 107 -6.04 -17.05 8.52
CA ASN A 107 -6.34 -18.29 9.25
C ASN A 107 -7.35 -19.21 8.53
N ILE A 108 -7.35 -19.17 7.20
CA ILE A 108 -8.09 -20.06 6.32
C ILE A 108 -7.09 -20.90 5.53
N ASP A 109 -7.38 -22.17 5.29
CA ASP A 109 -6.55 -23.04 4.46
C ASP A 109 -6.76 -22.76 2.96
N TYR A 110 -5.95 -23.37 2.10
CA TYR A 110 -6.05 -23.15 0.65
C TYR A 110 -7.31 -23.75 0.00
N PHE A 111 -8.14 -24.51 0.73
CA PHE A 111 -9.46 -24.97 0.28
C PHE A 111 -10.60 -24.05 0.75
N GLY A 112 -10.32 -23.06 1.60
CA GLY A 112 -11.33 -22.20 2.19
C GLY A 112 -11.88 -22.69 3.55
N SER A 113 -11.21 -23.64 4.20
CA SER A 113 -11.58 -24.19 5.51
C SER A 113 -10.93 -23.41 6.64
N THR A 114 -11.66 -23.19 7.73
CA THR A 114 -11.16 -22.48 8.91
C THR A 114 -10.12 -23.31 9.67
N CYS A 115 -8.99 -22.66 9.99
CA CYS A 115 -7.99 -23.18 10.88
C CYS A 115 -8.38 -22.93 12.35
N ARG A 116 -8.01 -23.85 13.24
CA ARG A 116 -8.21 -23.68 14.68
C ARG A 116 -7.37 -22.53 15.22
N ASN A 117 -7.86 -21.93 16.30
CA ASN A 117 -7.14 -20.86 17.00
C ASN A 117 -5.93 -21.35 17.79
N ASP A 118 -5.88 -22.63 18.20
CA ASP A 118 -4.76 -23.21 18.94
C ASP A 118 -3.63 -23.74 18.03
N HIS A 119 -3.92 -23.94 16.74
CA HIS A 119 -2.95 -24.28 15.70
C HIS A 119 -3.25 -23.45 14.44
N PRO A 120 -3.11 -22.11 14.52
CA PRO A 120 -3.43 -21.21 13.43
C PRO A 120 -2.46 -21.39 12.26
N CYS A 121 -2.70 -20.70 11.15
CA CYS A 121 -1.78 -20.72 10.03
C CYS A 121 -0.36 -20.26 10.45
N GLY A 122 0.61 -21.18 10.37
CA GLY A 122 1.94 -20.96 10.92
C GLY A 122 2.98 -21.93 10.39
N ASN A 123 4.22 -21.74 10.83
CA ASN A 123 5.30 -22.68 10.56
C ASN A 123 5.41 -23.65 11.75
N TYR A 124 5.17 -24.93 11.50
CA TYR A 124 5.22 -26.01 12.50
C TYR A 124 6.37 -26.99 12.24
N GLY A 125 7.50 -26.48 11.73
CA GLY A 125 8.66 -27.30 11.33
C GLY A 125 8.52 -27.89 9.92
N GLU A 126 7.52 -27.45 9.17
CA GLU A 126 7.20 -27.92 7.82
C GLU A 126 7.82 -27.01 6.75
N LYS A 127 8.01 -27.56 5.54
CA LYS A 127 8.52 -26.78 4.39
C LYS A 127 7.55 -25.69 3.93
N SER A 128 6.25 -25.89 4.15
CA SER A 128 5.16 -24.97 3.81
C SER A 128 4.37 -24.61 5.05
N LYS A 129 3.74 -23.44 5.07
CA LYS A 129 2.86 -23.04 6.19
C LYS A 129 1.65 -23.98 6.28
N MET A 130 1.32 -24.39 7.50
CA MET A 130 0.26 -25.34 7.77
C MET A 130 -0.66 -24.80 8.87
N CYS A 131 -1.83 -25.40 9.01
CA CYS A 131 -2.71 -25.21 10.16
C CYS A 131 -3.50 -26.49 10.43
N TYR A 132 -4.03 -26.61 11.65
CA TYR A 132 -4.96 -27.69 11.97
C TYR A 132 -6.39 -27.19 11.79
N LEU A 133 -7.20 -27.93 11.04
CA LEU A 133 -8.57 -27.52 10.72
C LEU A 133 -9.53 -27.74 11.89
N ASP A 134 -10.59 -26.92 12.00
CA ASP A 134 -11.65 -27.12 12.99
C ASP A 134 -12.34 -28.48 12.83
N ARG A 135 -12.49 -28.92 11.57
CA ARG A 135 -13.04 -30.24 11.21
C ARG A 135 -12.05 -31.40 11.38
N GLY A 136 -10.83 -31.12 11.85
CA GLY A 136 -9.74 -32.08 11.98
C GLY A 136 -8.82 -32.16 10.76
N GLY A 137 -7.58 -32.56 11.02
CA GLY A 137 -6.53 -32.75 10.01
C GLY A 137 -5.66 -31.51 9.78
N TRP A 138 -4.43 -31.76 9.31
CA TRP A 138 -3.51 -30.72 8.88
C TRP A 138 -3.77 -30.32 7.44
N SER A 139 -3.77 -29.01 7.16
CA SER A 139 -3.94 -28.46 5.82
C SER A 139 -2.96 -27.32 5.56
N ARG A 140 -2.63 -27.13 4.28
CA ARG A 140 -1.75 -26.02 3.87
C ARG A 140 -2.50 -24.72 3.97
N CYS A 141 -1.79 -23.69 4.38
CA CYS A 141 -2.32 -22.35 4.41
C CYS A 141 -1.23 -21.40 3.93
N SER A 142 -1.60 -20.16 3.66
CA SER A 142 -0.65 -19.11 3.35
C SER A 142 -0.94 -17.86 4.15
N GLN A 143 0.07 -17.00 4.18
CA GLN A 143 -0.05 -15.69 4.81
C GLN A 143 -1.00 -14.83 3.98
N VAL A 144 -1.91 -14.17 4.69
CA VAL A 144 -2.77 -13.13 4.15
C VAL A 144 -2.50 -11.91 5.00
N GLU A 145 -2.00 -10.84 4.36
CA GLU A 145 -1.77 -9.57 5.02
C GLU A 145 -2.87 -8.59 4.63
N PRO A 146 -3.47 -7.85 5.58
CA PRO A 146 -4.30 -6.72 5.19
C PRO A 146 -3.45 -5.69 4.45
N LYS A 147 -4.01 -5.05 3.43
CA LYS A 147 -3.38 -3.88 2.82
C LYS A 147 -3.70 -2.68 3.70
N ALA A 148 -2.71 -2.20 4.45
CA ALA A 148 -2.87 -0.93 5.17
C ALA A 148 -3.08 0.24 4.18
N MET A 149 -2.47 0.16 3.00
CA MET A 149 -2.62 1.12 1.91
C MET A 149 -2.75 0.40 0.57
N ILE A 150 -3.65 0.88 -0.29
CA ILE A 150 -3.79 0.39 -1.66
C ILE A 150 -3.04 1.36 -2.56
N GLN A 151 -1.99 0.88 -3.23
CA GLN A 151 -1.27 1.66 -4.23
C GLN A 151 -1.90 1.42 -5.59
N ASN A 152 -2.29 2.49 -6.27
CA ASN A 152 -2.68 2.41 -7.67
C ASN A 152 -1.57 2.94 -8.57
N THR A 153 -1.61 2.51 -9.81
CA THR A 153 -0.77 2.98 -10.89
C THR A 153 -1.26 4.35 -11.37
N ILE A 154 -0.49 4.97 -12.27
CA ILE A 154 -0.88 6.25 -12.90
C ILE A 154 -2.17 6.11 -13.72
N ASN A 155 -2.48 4.91 -14.22
CA ASN A 155 -3.73 4.60 -14.94
C ASN A 155 -4.80 3.98 -14.04
N LEU A 156 -4.72 4.22 -12.73
CA LEU A 156 -5.72 3.83 -11.73
C LEU A 156 -5.89 2.31 -11.55
N GLN A 157 -4.97 1.50 -12.07
CA GLN A 157 -4.96 0.05 -11.83
C GLN A 157 -4.34 -0.24 -10.46
N GLU A 158 -4.87 -1.22 -9.74
CA GLU A 158 -4.29 -1.62 -8.45
C GLU A 158 -2.93 -2.32 -8.65
N CYS A 159 -1.92 -1.86 -7.92
CA CYS A 159 -0.66 -2.58 -7.81
C CYS A 159 -0.84 -3.92 -7.09
N LYS A 160 -0.46 -5.01 -7.76
CA LYS A 160 -0.42 -6.36 -7.17
C LYS A 160 0.88 -6.62 -6.41
N THR A 161 1.96 -5.95 -6.81
CA THR A 161 3.24 -5.96 -6.12
C THR A 161 3.55 -4.59 -5.50
N HIS A 162 4.50 -4.52 -4.57
CA HIS A 162 4.89 -3.23 -3.99
C HIS A 162 5.47 -2.31 -5.07
N CYS A 163 5.16 -1.02 -4.98
CA CYS A 163 5.73 0.00 -5.85
C CYS A 163 7.25 0.09 -5.64
N LYS A 164 8.03 -0.35 -6.65
CA LYS A 164 9.49 -0.53 -6.59
C LYS A 164 10.20 0.46 -7.49
N TYR A 165 11.33 0.99 -7.02
CA TYR A 165 12.18 1.86 -7.83
C TYR A 165 13.05 1.04 -8.80
N TYR A 166 13.08 1.47 -10.06
CA TYR A 166 13.92 0.94 -11.12
C TYR A 166 15.01 1.97 -11.50
N ASP A 167 16.22 1.74 -11.02
CA ASP A 167 17.32 2.71 -11.08
C ASP A 167 17.72 3.08 -12.52
N SER A 168 17.77 2.11 -13.44
CA SER A 168 18.17 2.38 -14.83
C SER A 168 17.15 3.21 -15.61
N GLY A 169 15.87 3.19 -15.22
CA GLY A 169 14.81 3.98 -15.86
C GLY A 169 14.42 5.24 -15.08
N ASP A 170 14.92 5.38 -13.85
CA ASP A 170 14.58 6.45 -12.91
C ASP A 170 13.05 6.61 -12.73
N TYR A 171 12.38 5.52 -12.38
CA TYR A 171 10.96 5.50 -12.11
C TYR A 171 10.53 4.40 -11.15
N PHE A 172 9.34 4.56 -10.60
CA PHE A 172 8.65 3.58 -9.80
C PHE A 172 7.59 2.83 -10.61
N TRP A 173 7.52 1.52 -10.40
CA TRP A 173 6.56 0.66 -11.09
C TRP A 173 6.09 -0.50 -10.21
N CYS A 174 4.98 -1.11 -10.60
CA CYS A 174 4.45 -2.32 -9.99
C CYS A 174 3.80 -3.21 -11.06
N ASN A 175 3.73 -4.51 -10.80
CA ASN A 175 2.90 -5.41 -11.60
C ASN A 175 1.41 -5.14 -11.34
N THR A 176 0.63 -5.17 -12.41
CA THR A 176 -0.83 -5.24 -12.42
C THR A 176 -1.27 -6.67 -12.77
N TYR A 177 -2.55 -6.90 -13.04
CA TYR A 177 -3.04 -8.26 -13.34
C TYR A 177 -2.47 -8.82 -14.65
N ASP A 178 -2.42 -8.00 -15.71
CA ASP A 178 -2.01 -8.43 -17.06
C ASP A 178 -0.65 -7.90 -17.50
N ASN A 179 -0.04 -6.95 -16.77
CA ASN A 179 1.20 -6.29 -17.17
C ASN A 179 1.90 -5.63 -15.97
N TRP A 180 2.63 -4.56 -16.22
CA TRP A 180 3.15 -3.62 -15.25
C TRP A 180 2.73 -2.19 -15.62
N ASP A 181 2.75 -1.29 -14.65
CA ASP A 181 2.50 0.14 -14.87
C ASP A 181 3.23 0.99 -13.83
N TYR A 182 3.34 2.29 -14.08
CA TYR A 182 4.00 3.24 -13.18
C TYR A 182 3.17 3.50 -11.94
N CYS A 183 3.81 3.66 -10.80
CA CYS A 183 3.14 3.91 -9.52
C CYS A 183 3.92 4.93 -8.70
N SER A 184 3.28 5.47 -7.65
CA SER A 184 3.98 6.37 -6.72
C SER A 184 4.40 5.65 -5.44
N PRO A 185 5.62 5.91 -4.94
CA PRO A 185 6.11 5.27 -3.72
C PRO A 185 5.43 5.79 -2.45
N LEU A 186 5.01 7.05 -2.45
CA LEU A 186 4.39 7.74 -1.31
C LEU A 186 3.25 8.64 -1.81
N PRO A 187 2.32 9.06 -0.93
CA PRO A 187 1.24 9.96 -1.30
C PRO A 187 1.78 11.31 -1.79
N ASP A 188 1.09 11.91 -2.77
CA ASP A 188 1.41 13.25 -3.29
C ASP A 188 2.87 13.39 -3.79
N ILE A 189 3.41 12.31 -4.34
CA ILE A 189 4.69 12.24 -5.04
C ILE A 189 4.46 11.57 -6.41
N THR A 190 5.21 11.97 -7.42
CA THR A 190 5.09 11.44 -8.79
C THR A 190 5.75 10.07 -8.90
N TYR A 191 5.56 9.40 -10.04
CA TYR A 191 6.23 8.12 -10.30
C TYR A 191 7.77 8.24 -10.42
N ARG A 192 8.32 9.47 -10.38
CA ARG A 192 9.76 9.78 -10.41
C ARG A 192 10.30 10.42 -9.12
N ASP A 193 9.61 10.23 -7.99
CA ASP A 193 9.99 10.83 -6.69
C ASP A 193 10.00 12.38 -6.69
N VAL A 194 9.15 13.02 -7.52
CA VAL A 194 8.97 14.48 -7.49
C VAL A 194 7.76 14.82 -6.64
N LYS A 195 7.91 15.72 -5.67
CA LYS A 195 6.81 16.11 -4.79
C LYS A 195 5.74 16.91 -5.56
N CYS A 196 4.48 16.54 -5.38
CA CYS A 196 3.37 17.35 -5.87
C CYS A 196 3.33 18.72 -5.17
N ARG A 197 2.93 19.73 -5.92
CA ARG A 197 2.77 21.11 -5.45
C ARG A 197 1.76 21.17 -4.32
N ALA A 198 2.03 22.04 -3.34
CA ALA A 198 1.09 22.32 -2.28
C ALA A 198 -0.27 22.78 -2.86
N GLY A 199 -1.35 22.12 -2.43
CA GLY A 199 -2.70 22.40 -2.90
C GLY A 199 -3.11 21.70 -4.20
N HIS A 200 -2.20 20.97 -4.86
CA HIS A 200 -2.51 20.14 -6.02
C HIS A 200 -1.98 18.73 -5.81
N LYS A 201 -2.73 17.96 -5.01
CA LYS A 201 -2.42 16.59 -4.64
C LYS A 201 -2.38 15.64 -5.83
N CYS A 202 -1.93 14.41 -5.63
CA CYS A 202 -2.10 13.41 -6.68
C CYS A 202 -3.59 13.10 -6.91
N GLY A 203 -4.06 13.19 -8.16
CA GLY A 203 -5.46 12.94 -8.47
C GLY A 203 -5.74 12.94 -9.97
N THR A 204 -6.98 12.60 -10.36
CA THR A 204 -7.35 12.49 -11.78
C THR A 204 -7.66 13.83 -12.44
N TYR A 205 -8.23 14.78 -11.69
CA TYR A 205 -8.60 16.11 -12.19
C TYR A 205 -9.43 16.11 -13.50
N GLY A 206 -10.26 15.07 -13.68
CA GLY A 206 -11.10 14.89 -14.88
C GLY A 206 -10.49 13.98 -15.94
N GLU A 207 -9.28 13.49 -15.75
CA GLU A 207 -8.57 12.62 -16.69
C GLU A 207 -8.74 11.12 -16.37
N ALA A 208 -8.41 10.28 -17.34
CA ALA A 208 -8.36 8.82 -17.18
C ALA A 208 -7.12 8.31 -16.42
N TYR A 209 -6.18 9.21 -16.12
CA TYR A 209 -4.95 8.97 -15.38
C TYR A 209 -4.83 9.95 -14.22
N SER A 210 -3.96 9.66 -13.26
CA SER A 210 -3.65 10.55 -12.17
C SER A 210 -2.33 11.29 -12.35
N TRP A 211 -2.33 12.57 -11.98
CA TRP A 211 -1.22 13.49 -12.15
C TRP A 211 -1.26 14.59 -11.08
N CYS A 212 -0.21 15.40 -11.03
CA CYS A 212 -0.20 16.61 -10.24
C CYS A 212 0.75 17.66 -10.83
N TYR A 213 0.50 18.94 -10.56
CA TYR A 213 1.55 19.96 -10.73
C TYR A 213 2.69 19.71 -9.74
N THR A 214 3.93 19.88 -10.19
CA THR A 214 5.15 19.78 -9.39
C THR A 214 5.72 21.16 -9.06
N SER A 215 5.31 22.22 -9.77
CA SER A 215 5.75 23.60 -9.53
C SER A 215 4.63 24.63 -9.75
N PHE A 216 4.88 25.89 -9.35
CA PHE A 216 3.97 27.01 -9.61
C PHE A 216 4.05 27.55 -11.05
N ASN A 217 4.98 27.05 -11.86
CA ASN A 217 5.12 27.40 -13.27
C ASN A 217 4.40 26.41 -14.19
N ASP A 218 3.39 25.71 -13.63
CA ASP A 218 2.60 24.69 -14.31
C ASP A 218 3.39 23.50 -14.86
N ASP A 219 4.57 23.23 -14.30
CA ASP A 219 5.23 21.94 -14.46
C ASP A 219 4.38 20.86 -13.80
N TRP A 220 4.16 19.74 -14.48
CA TRP A 220 3.34 18.63 -14.01
C TRP A 220 3.98 17.29 -14.33
N ASP A 221 3.56 16.25 -13.62
CA ASP A 221 4.00 14.88 -13.86
C ASP A 221 2.95 13.88 -13.37
N TYR A 222 3.05 12.63 -13.81
CA TYR A 222 2.11 11.58 -13.44
C TYR A 222 2.35 11.09 -12.01
N CYS A 223 1.30 10.61 -11.34
CA CYS A 223 1.43 10.08 -10.00
C CYS A 223 0.40 8.96 -9.80
N GLY A 224 0.74 7.92 -9.05
CA GLY A 224 -0.19 6.89 -8.62
C GLY A 224 -0.94 7.32 -7.36
N VAL A 225 -2.27 7.22 -7.37
CA VAL A 225 -3.07 7.51 -6.17
C VAL A 225 -2.87 6.40 -5.14
N ILE A 226 -2.68 6.76 -3.88
CA ILE A 226 -2.62 5.80 -2.77
C ILE A 226 -3.87 5.97 -1.91
N HIS A 227 -4.74 4.97 -1.93
CA HIS A 227 -5.95 4.94 -1.13
C HIS A 227 -5.68 4.38 0.28
N PRO A 228 -6.38 4.87 1.30
CA PRO A 228 -6.43 4.18 2.58
C PRO A 228 -7.01 2.78 2.36
N GLY A 229 -6.27 1.74 2.77
CA GLY A 229 -6.85 0.41 2.96
C GLY A 229 -7.50 0.37 4.34
N GLU A 230 -7.01 -0.49 5.24
CA GLU A 230 -7.46 -0.45 6.64
C GLU A 230 -7.07 0.83 7.39
N CYS A 231 -6.04 1.56 6.93
CA CYS A 231 -5.66 2.83 7.56
C CYS A 231 -6.61 3.94 7.15
N ALA A 232 -7.74 4.05 7.85
CA ALA A 232 -8.57 5.25 7.79
C ALA A 232 -7.74 6.43 8.33
N TYR A 233 -7.40 7.38 7.47
CA TYR A 233 -6.83 8.65 7.90
C TYR A 233 -7.78 9.27 8.92
N SER A 234 -7.31 9.57 10.13
CA SER A 234 -8.03 10.52 10.96
C SER A 234 -8.00 11.83 10.18
N GLN A 235 -9.15 12.26 9.64
CA GLN A 235 -9.29 13.61 9.15
C GLN A 235 -8.92 14.52 10.33
N SER A 236 -7.69 15.02 10.32
CA SER A 236 -7.26 16.04 11.25
C SER A 236 -8.03 17.30 10.87
N PHE A 237 -9.23 17.46 11.41
CA PHE A 237 -9.75 18.79 11.68
C PHE A 237 -8.60 19.53 12.37
N ARG A 238 -8.14 20.63 11.79
CA ARG A 238 -6.99 21.42 12.26
C ARG A 238 -7.07 21.55 13.80
N ARG A 239 -6.28 20.77 14.52
CA ARG A 239 -6.09 20.93 15.96
C ARG A 239 -4.67 21.45 16.16
N LYS A 240 -4.55 22.55 16.92
CA LYS A 240 -3.25 23.07 17.37
C LYS A 240 -2.49 21.93 18.05
N ARG A 241 -1.18 21.84 17.81
CA ARG A 241 -0.24 21.02 18.60
C ARG A 241 -0.55 21.26 20.08
N GLN A 242 -1.08 20.26 20.76
CA GLN A 242 -1.17 20.24 22.22
C GLN A 242 -0.21 19.17 22.75
N PRO A 243 0.52 19.42 23.84
CA PRO A 243 1.52 18.50 24.39
C PRO A 243 0.99 17.10 24.71
N ASP A 244 -0.30 17.00 25.04
CA ASP A 244 -0.94 15.75 25.53
C ASP A 244 -1.73 14.98 24.47
N PHE A 245 -1.74 15.44 23.21
CA PHE A 245 -2.46 14.74 22.13
C PHE A 245 -1.48 14.25 21.06
N PRO A 246 -1.25 12.92 20.96
CA PRO A 246 -0.38 12.37 19.94
C PRO A 246 -0.83 12.75 18.52
N ASN A 247 0.11 13.07 17.64
CA ASN A 247 -0.16 13.28 16.21
C ASN A 247 -0.48 11.92 15.58
N VAL A 248 -1.76 11.53 15.63
CA VAL A 248 -2.25 10.29 15.02
C VAL A 248 -2.15 10.40 13.49
N ILE A 249 -1.41 9.47 12.89
CA ILE A 249 -1.17 9.37 11.45
C ILE A 249 -2.30 8.58 10.78
N CYS A 250 -2.61 7.40 11.31
CA CYS A 250 -3.80 6.61 10.97
C CYS A 250 -4.17 5.64 12.09
N THR A 251 -5.41 5.15 12.02
CA THR A 251 -5.93 4.12 12.90
C THR A 251 -6.52 3.00 12.04
N THR A 252 -6.22 1.76 12.37
CA THR A 252 -6.87 0.57 11.79
C THR A 252 -7.74 -0.08 12.87
N GLU A 253 -8.93 -0.54 12.49
CA GLU A 253 -9.80 -1.36 13.35
C GLU A 253 -9.78 -2.79 12.80
N GLY A 254 -9.39 -3.76 13.64
CA GLY A 254 -9.41 -5.18 13.30
C GLY A 254 -10.81 -5.78 13.41
N ASP A 255 -11.10 -6.77 12.57
CA ASP A 255 -12.45 -7.28 12.29
C ASP A 255 -13.01 -8.33 13.28
N ASN A 256 -12.36 -8.62 14.40
CA ASN A 256 -12.86 -9.64 15.34
C ASN A 256 -13.60 -9.04 16.53
N ASN A 257 -14.48 -9.83 17.16
CA ASN A 257 -15.35 -9.54 18.32
C ASN A 257 -14.69 -8.85 19.54
N ASN A 258 -13.38 -8.57 19.49
CA ASN A 258 -12.59 -7.84 20.49
C ASN A 258 -12.02 -6.50 19.98
N ARG A 259 -12.47 -5.98 18.83
CA ARG A 259 -12.14 -4.68 18.21
C ARG A 259 -10.69 -4.23 18.52
N ARG A 260 -9.71 -4.94 17.97
CA ARG A 260 -8.29 -4.59 18.09
C ARG A 260 -7.99 -3.34 17.28
N VAL A 261 -7.62 -2.24 17.93
CA VAL A 261 -7.34 -0.96 17.28
C VAL A 261 -5.84 -0.74 17.21
N THR A 262 -5.29 -0.57 16.00
CA THR A 262 -3.88 -0.22 15.82
C THR A 262 -3.76 1.26 15.47
N THR A 263 -2.96 2.00 16.21
CA THR A 263 -2.74 3.44 16.02
C THR A 263 -1.29 3.71 15.66
N PHE A 264 -1.09 4.50 14.60
CA PHE A 264 0.22 5.00 14.19
C PHE A 264 0.36 6.44 14.68
N THR A 265 1.35 6.71 15.50
CA THR A 265 1.56 8.02 16.13
C THR A 265 2.94 8.56 15.78
N GLU A 266 3.00 9.84 15.41
CA GLU A 266 4.25 10.58 15.29
C GLU A 266 4.77 10.98 16.68
N GLU A 267 6.03 10.65 17.00
CA GLU A 267 6.70 11.10 18.22
C GLU A 267 8.00 11.84 17.90
N GLY A 268 8.13 13.06 18.42
CA GLY A 268 9.35 13.85 18.36
C GLY A 268 9.41 14.90 17.25
N GLN A 269 10.49 15.69 17.27
CA GLN A 269 10.80 16.69 16.25
C GLN A 269 11.61 16.07 15.10
N SER A 270 11.48 16.63 13.89
CA SER A 270 12.16 16.18 12.68
C SER A 270 13.70 16.20 12.75
N SER A 271 14.28 16.87 13.74
CA SER A 271 15.73 17.00 13.95
C SER A 271 16.45 15.72 14.35
N ILE A 272 15.73 14.62 14.63
CA ILE A 272 16.33 13.32 14.97
C ILE A 272 16.74 12.55 13.71
N MET A 273 16.09 12.79 12.56
CA MET A 273 16.32 12.00 11.34
C MET A 273 17.37 12.62 10.43
N ALA A 274 18.19 11.77 9.82
CA ALA A 274 19.19 12.14 8.84
C ALA A 274 18.51 12.64 7.56
N ASN A 275 18.97 13.77 7.03
CA ASN A 275 18.54 14.21 5.71
C ASN A 275 19.23 13.38 4.63
N ILE A 276 18.48 12.97 3.62
CA ILE A 276 18.96 12.10 2.53
C ILE A 276 18.46 12.62 1.19
N ASN A 277 19.25 12.37 0.14
CA ASN A 277 18.87 12.68 -1.24
C ASN A 277 17.82 11.67 -1.78
N ASN A 278 17.28 11.97 -2.96
CA ASN A 278 16.24 11.13 -3.59
C ASN A 278 16.70 9.70 -3.85
N ARG A 279 17.96 9.49 -4.26
CA ARG A 279 18.51 8.17 -4.50
C ARG A 279 18.47 7.29 -3.24
N MET A 280 18.97 7.82 -2.12
CA MET A 280 18.92 7.13 -0.84
C MET A 280 17.48 6.94 -0.35
N ARG A 281 16.56 7.86 -0.66
CA ARG A 281 15.14 7.69 -0.30
C ARG A 281 14.52 6.52 -1.05
N ASN A 282 14.78 6.43 -2.35
CA ASN A 282 14.33 5.34 -3.21
C ASN A 282 14.92 4.00 -2.77
N GLU A 283 16.20 4.00 -2.37
CA GLU A 283 16.86 2.85 -1.76
C GLU A 283 16.18 2.43 -0.43
N ALA A 284 15.85 3.38 0.45
CA ALA A 284 15.12 3.11 1.69
C ALA A 284 13.75 2.46 1.42
N LEU A 285 13.01 2.98 0.43
CA LEU A 285 11.71 2.44 0.02
C LEU A 285 11.84 0.99 -0.51
N ASN A 286 12.91 0.70 -1.26
CA ASN A 286 13.21 -0.66 -1.71
C ASN A 286 13.61 -1.61 -0.56
N LEU A 287 14.31 -1.12 0.47
CA LEU A 287 14.57 -1.91 1.68
C LEU A 287 13.28 -2.22 2.43
N ILE A 288 12.39 -1.23 2.58
CA ILE A 288 11.07 -1.42 3.21
C ILE A 288 10.25 -2.47 2.47
N ASN A 289 10.27 -2.49 1.14
CA ASN A 289 9.57 -3.50 0.33
C ASN A 289 10.04 -4.94 0.57
N GLN A 290 11.28 -5.12 1.02
CA GLN A 290 11.87 -6.43 1.33
C GLN A 290 11.64 -6.87 2.78
N TRP A 291 11.05 -6.00 3.61
CA TRP A 291 10.83 -6.28 5.02
C TRP A 291 9.95 -7.52 5.22
N ASP A 292 10.36 -8.39 6.13
CA ASP A 292 9.60 -9.54 6.59
C ASP A 292 9.92 -9.81 8.07
N ASN A 293 8.90 -10.17 8.85
CA ASN A 293 9.03 -10.33 10.30
C ASN A 293 9.87 -11.55 10.72
N GLN A 294 10.10 -12.53 9.83
CA GLN A 294 10.97 -13.68 10.11
C GLN A 294 12.43 -13.28 10.38
N ARG A 295 12.79 -12.03 10.05
CA ARG A 295 14.12 -11.46 10.32
C ARG A 295 14.28 -10.99 11.77
N LEU A 296 13.19 -10.85 12.52
CA LEU A 296 13.20 -10.31 13.87
C LEU A 296 13.66 -11.34 14.90
N SER A 297 14.43 -10.85 15.87
CA SER A 297 14.83 -11.56 17.08
C SER A 297 14.72 -10.60 18.25
N GLU A 298 14.52 -11.12 19.46
CA GLU A 298 14.51 -10.27 20.66
C GLU A 298 15.85 -9.57 20.92
N GLN A 299 16.94 -10.12 20.38
CA GLN A 299 18.28 -9.54 20.47
C GLN A 299 18.47 -8.44 19.43
N ALA A 300 19.26 -7.42 19.80
CA ALA A 300 19.71 -6.39 18.88
C ALA A 300 20.52 -7.00 17.74
N ARG A 301 20.22 -6.59 16.50
CA ARG A 301 20.86 -7.10 15.30
C ARG A 301 20.87 -6.04 14.23
N SER A 302 22.06 -5.73 13.71
CA SER A 302 22.24 -4.87 12.55
C SER A 302 22.23 -5.65 11.24
N ASN A 303 22.01 -4.94 10.14
CA ASN A 303 22.01 -5.49 8.78
C ASN A 303 20.96 -6.61 8.60
N LEU A 304 19.76 -6.44 9.14
CA LEU A 304 18.65 -7.35 8.86
C LEU A 304 18.31 -7.38 7.37
N ILE A 305 18.43 -6.21 6.74
CA ILE A 305 18.40 -5.97 5.31
C ILE A 305 19.40 -4.84 5.05
N SER A 306 20.20 -4.92 4.01
CA SER A 306 21.20 -3.90 3.67
C SER A 306 21.31 -3.70 2.17
N SER A 307 21.76 -2.51 1.81
CA SER A 307 22.15 -2.09 0.46
C SER A 307 23.43 -1.26 0.57
N ASP A 308 23.87 -0.63 -0.52
CA ASP A 308 25.15 0.08 -0.54
C ASP A 308 25.20 1.23 0.48
N HIS A 309 24.13 2.04 0.57
CA HIS A 309 24.12 3.25 1.39
C HIS A 309 23.31 3.11 2.68
N LEU A 310 22.41 2.14 2.76
CA LEU A 310 21.45 2.00 3.86
C LEU A 310 21.37 0.57 4.41
N ARG A 311 20.86 0.45 5.63
CA ARG A 311 20.49 -0.83 6.25
C ARG A 311 19.31 -0.68 7.19
N ILE A 312 18.59 -1.78 7.42
CA ILE A 312 17.59 -1.89 8.48
C ILE A 312 18.19 -2.66 9.66
N ASP A 313 18.11 -2.06 10.83
CA ASP A 313 18.63 -2.58 12.09
C ASP A 313 17.50 -2.75 13.11
N ASN A 314 17.61 -3.78 13.94
CA ASN A 314 16.87 -3.90 15.20
C ASN A 314 17.80 -3.47 16.34
N GLN A 315 17.47 -2.38 17.03
CA GLN A 315 18.25 -1.85 18.16
C GLN A 315 17.97 -2.60 19.47
N GLY A 316 17.21 -3.70 19.41
CA GLY A 316 16.80 -4.48 20.56
C GLY A 316 15.43 -4.05 21.08
N LEU A 317 15.04 -4.70 22.18
CA LEU A 317 13.74 -4.47 22.78
C LEU A 317 13.76 -3.32 23.78
N ILE A 318 12.68 -2.56 23.76
CA ILE A 318 12.39 -1.51 24.73
C ILE A 318 11.04 -1.79 25.39
N ASN A 319 10.88 -1.34 26.63
CA ASN A 319 9.59 -1.39 27.32
C ASN A 319 8.88 -0.04 27.12
N ARG A 320 7.65 -0.07 26.61
CA ARG A 320 6.79 1.09 26.45
C ARG A 320 5.37 0.72 26.87
N ASN A 321 4.77 1.49 27.78
CA ASN A 321 3.41 1.23 28.30
C ASN A 321 3.21 -0.22 28.79
N ASN A 322 4.21 -0.78 29.49
CA ASN A 322 4.24 -2.18 29.96
C ASN A 322 4.19 -3.24 28.84
N GLN A 323 4.44 -2.86 27.59
CA GLN A 323 4.56 -3.75 26.45
C GLN A 323 6.01 -3.77 25.94
N ARG A 324 6.49 -4.95 25.54
CA ARG A 324 7.78 -5.11 24.87
C ARG A 324 7.62 -4.70 23.40
N CYS A 325 8.48 -3.80 22.96
CA CYS A 325 8.46 -3.28 21.60
C CYS A 325 9.83 -3.42 20.94
N TYR A 326 9.83 -3.72 19.64
CA TYR A 326 11.00 -3.57 18.79
C TYR A 326 11.31 -2.09 18.58
N ASN A 327 12.60 -1.75 18.54
CA ASN A 327 13.10 -0.44 18.10
C ASN A 327 13.84 -0.62 16.77
N LEU A 328 13.12 -0.42 15.68
CA LEU A 328 13.62 -0.65 14.33
C LEU A 328 14.06 0.65 13.68
N GLN A 329 15.18 0.62 12.97
CA GLN A 329 15.77 1.81 12.35
C GLN A 329 16.29 1.51 10.95
N ILE A 330 16.03 2.43 10.00
CA ILE A 330 16.79 2.52 8.77
C ILE A 330 17.97 3.45 9.03
N GLN A 331 19.20 2.98 8.81
CA GLN A 331 20.41 3.74 9.09
C GLN A 331 21.29 3.87 7.85
N ILE A 332 22.06 4.96 7.77
CA ILE A 332 23.11 5.17 6.78
C ILE A 332 24.32 4.28 7.08
N ASN A 333 24.89 3.65 6.05
CA ASN A 333 26.12 2.85 6.10
C ASN A 333 27.36 3.74 6.18
N LYS A 334 27.42 4.58 7.21
CA LYS A 334 28.59 5.38 7.54
C LYS A 334 28.77 5.50 9.05
N ALA A 335 30.00 5.77 9.46
CA ALA A 335 30.28 6.13 10.84
C ALA A 335 29.53 7.42 11.20
N ARG A 336 29.01 7.48 12.44
CA ARG A 336 28.29 8.65 12.93
C ARG A 336 29.28 9.78 13.24
N GLY A 337 29.08 10.94 12.61
CA GLY A 337 29.75 12.18 13.00
C GLY A 337 29.15 12.75 14.30
N SER A 338 29.92 13.55 15.04
CA SER A 338 29.55 14.06 16.37
C SER A 338 28.25 14.89 16.41
N SER A 339 27.81 15.44 15.28
CA SER A 339 26.60 16.26 15.14
C SER A 339 25.58 15.75 14.13
N GLU A 340 25.78 14.55 13.57
CA GLU A 340 24.91 13.99 12.54
C GLU A 340 24.13 12.78 13.06
N SER A 341 22.85 12.70 12.68
CA SER A 341 22.10 11.46 12.77
C SER A 341 22.43 10.59 11.57
N THR A 342 22.55 9.28 11.79
CA THR A 342 22.55 8.27 10.72
C THR A 342 21.19 7.61 10.56
N THR A 343 20.22 7.89 11.44
CA THR A 343 18.88 7.27 11.39
C THR A 343 18.02 8.03 10.40
N VAL A 344 17.58 7.36 9.35
CA VAL A 344 16.74 7.94 8.29
C VAL A 344 15.25 7.76 8.59
N SER A 345 14.91 6.64 9.23
CA SER A 345 13.54 6.27 9.57
C SER A 345 13.57 5.38 10.83
N GLN A 346 12.60 5.56 11.73
CA GLN A 346 12.55 4.84 13.00
C GLN A 346 11.12 4.44 13.35
N VAL A 347 10.95 3.17 13.72
CA VAL A 347 9.67 2.58 14.12
C VAL A 347 9.82 1.93 15.48
N ILE A 348 8.88 2.21 16.39
CA ILE A 348 8.68 1.46 17.63
C ILE A 348 7.38 0.68 17.50
N CYS A 349 7.41 -0.65 17.65
CA CYS A 349 6.20 -1.45 17.49
C CYS A 349 6.19 -2.70 18.41
N PRO A 350 5.00 -3.16 18.87
CA PRO A 350 4.82 -4.42 19.58
C PRO A 350 5.40 -5.64 18.85
N LEU A 351 5.73 -6.69 19.61
CA LEU A 351 6.34 -7.90 19.07
C LEU A 351 5.49 -8.62 18.02
N ASP A 352 4.17 -8.50 18.11
CA ASP A 352 3.18 -9.15 17.26
C ASP A 352 2.66 -8.26 16.12
N THR A 353 3.33 -7.12 15.87
CA THR A 353 2.95 -6.19 14.80
C THR A 353 3.09 -6.84 13.43
N PRO A 354 2.03 -6.85 12.58
CA PRO A 354 2.11 -7.39 11.22
C PRO A 354 3.19 -6.71 10.37
N ALA A 355 3.82 -7.46 9.45
CA ALA A 355 4.91 -6.93 8.62
C ALA A 355 4.45 -5.75 7.76
N ASP A 356 3.23 -5.76 7.21
CA ASP A 356 2.68 -4.65 6.43
C ASP A 356 2.52 -3.35 7.25
N TYR A 357 2.17 -3.49 8.53
CA TYR A 357 2.08 -2.35 9.44
C TYR A 357 3.47 -1.79 9.74
N ILE A 358 4.48 -2.63 9.92
CA ILE A 358 5.87 -2.18 10.07
C ILE A 358 6.34 -1.46 8.80
N ARG A 359 6.06 -2.00 7.61
CA ARG A 359 6.37 -1.33 6.33
C ARG A 359 5.69 0.03 6.23
N THR A 360 4.42 0.11 6.60
CA THR A 360 3.64 1.35 6.62
C THR A 360 4.25 2.35 7.61
N ALA A 361 4.59 1.93 8.82
CA ALA A 361 5.22 2.78 9.83
C ALA A 361 6.57 3.33 9.32
N PHE A 362 7.39 2.52 8.67
CA PHE A 362 8.64 3.00 8.08
C PHE A 362 8.42 4.01 6.94
N ARG A 363 7.44 3.77 6.06
CA ARG A 363 7.06 4.71 4.99
C ARG A 363 6.60 6.04 5.56
N ARG A 364 5.79 6.01 6.62
CA ARG A 364 5.33 7.22 7.33
C ARG A 364 6.46 7.94 8.03
N SER A 365 7.36 7.21 8.67
CA SER A 365 8.53 7.79 9.33
C SER A 365 9.45 8.49 8.32
N LEU A 366 9.64 7.88 7.15
CA LEU A 366 10.42 8.46 6.04
C LEU A 366 9.72 9.70 5.44
N GLU A 367 8.42 9.63 5.19
CA GLU A 367 7.61 10.72 4.64
C GLU A 367 7.59 11.95 5.56
N ARG A 368 7.42 11.71 6.87
CA ARG A 368 7.29 12.76 7.89
C ARG A 368 8.63 13.22 8.47
N GLN A 369 9.71 12.50 8.16
CA GLN A 369 11.02 12.66 8.80
C GLN A 369 10.93 12.63 10.34
N ALA A 370 10.12 11.72 10.86
CA ALA A 370 9.82 11.63 12.28
C ALA A 370 9.75 10.17 12.73
N ARG A 371 9.92 9.89 14.02
CA ARG A 371 9.73 8.54 14.54
C ARG A 371 8.24 8.21 14.55
N VAL A 372 7.91 6.98 14.18
CA VAL A 372 6.55 6.45 14.24
C VAL A 372 6.45 5.37 15.31
N ILE A 373 5.43 5.47 16.15
CA ILE A 373 5.07 4.44 17.14
C ILE A 373 3.81 3.75 16.63
N VAL A 374 3.82 2.42 16.70
CA VAL A 374 2.64 1.58 16.50
C VAL A 374 2.15 1.15 17.87
N GLU A 375 0.90 1.45 18.18
CA GLU A 375 0.24 1.02 19.43
C GLU A 375 -0.93 0.12 19.08
N VAL A 376 -1.10 -0.97 19.82
CA VAL A 376 -2.20 -1.91 19.66
C VAL A 376 -3.01 -1.92 20.94
N ASN A 377 -4.28 -1.55 20.85
CA ASN A 377 -5.22 -1.60 21.96
C ASN A 377 -6.31 -2.62 21.67
N ASP A 378 -6.54 -3.56 22.59
CA ASP A 378 -7.72 -4.42 22.53
C ASP A 378 -8.95 -3.61 22.99
N GLY A 379 -10.01 -3.60 22.18
CA GLY A 379 -11.28 -2.99 22.55
C GLY A 379 -11.98 -3.78 23.66
N PRO A 380 -12.94 -3.18 24.39
CA PRO A 380 -13.69 -3.91 25.41
C PRO A 380 -14.43 -5.10 24.78
N SER A 381 -14.23 -6.28 25.37
CA SER A 381 -14.87 -7.53 24.97
C SER A 381 -16.38 -7.42 25.07
N THR A 382 -17.08 -7.34 23.94
CA THR A 382 -18.53 -7.56 23.95
C THR A 382 -18.78 -9.07 23.94
N SER A 383 -19.32 -9.56 25.06
CA SER A 383 -19.79 -10.94 25.26
C SER A 383 -20.63 -11.44 24.07
N PRO A 384 -20.55 -12.73 23.69
CA PRO A 384 -21.13 -13.24 22.45
C PRO A 384 -22.65 -13.39 22.62
N ASN A 385 -23.41 -12.40 22.16
CA ASN A 385 -24.83 -12.56 21.85
C ASN A 385 -25.26 -11.48 20.86
N ASN A 386 -24.91 -11.66 19.59
CA ASN A 386 -25.85 -11.51 18.49
C ASN A 386 -25.16 -11.86 17.16
N ASN A 387 -25.74 -12.82 16.45
CA ASN A 387 -25.47 -13.08 15.05
C ASN A 387 -25.71 -11.80 14.24
N ASN A 388 -24.63 -11.12 13.88
CA ASN A 388 -24.60 -10.13 12.81
C ASN A 388 -23.17 -10.06 12.28
N ASN A 389 -22.86 -10.98 11.36
CA ASN A 389 -21.68 -10.93 10.50
C ASN A 389 -21.75 -9.65 9.65
N ASN A 390 -21.26 -8.54 10.19
CA ASN A 390 -21.30 -7.23 9.55
C ASN A 390 -19.83 -6.81 9.35
N ARG A 391 -19.17 -7.42 8.35
CA ARG A 391 -17.81 -7.08 7.90
C ARG A 391 -17.84 -5.63 7.41
N LYS A 392 -17.17 -4.71 8.12
CA LYS A 392 -17.31 -3.26 7.92
C LYS A 392 -16.00 -2.63 7.45
N CYS A 393 -15.52 -3.03 6.28
CA CYS A 393 -14.52 -2.23 5.55
C CYS A 393 -15.14 -1.09 4.72
N CYS A 394 -16.47 -0.91 4.73
CA CYS A 394 -17.14 0.18 4.03
C CYS A 394 -18.32 0.75 4.82
N LYS A 395 -18.18 1.96 5.37
CA LYS A 395 -19.33 2.84 5.62
C LYS A 395 -19.20 4.07 4.74
N ARG A 396 -19.89 4.05 3.60
CA ARG A 396 -20.24 5.30 2.91
C ARG A 396 -21.21 6.05 3.83
N ARG A 397 -20.88 7.29 4.22
CA ARG A 397 -21.87 8.19 4.83
C ARG A 397 -23.01 8.32 3.81
N LYS A 398 -24.22 7.92 4.20
CA LYS A 398 -25.43 8.36 3.50
C LYS A 398 -25.41 9.90 3.58
N ILE A 399 -25.36 10.56 2.43
CA ILE A 399 -25.81 11.95 2.30
C ILE A 399 -27.31 11.89 2.11
#